data_AF-R5GHT1-F1
#
_entry.id   AF-R5GHT1-F1
#
_cell.length_a   1.000
_cell.length_b   1.000
_cell.length_c   1.000
_cell.angle_alpha   90.00
_cell.angle_beta   90.00
_cell.angle_gamma   90.00
#
_symmetry.space_group_name_H-M   'P 1'
#
loop_
_entity.id
_entity.type
_entity.pdbx_description
1 polymer ?
#
loop_
_entity_poly.entity_id
_entity_poly.type
_entity_poly.pdbx_seq_one_letter_code
_entity_poly.pdbx_strand_id
1 'polypeptide(L)'
;MKRIRCPKCDEPITFDDKLYAPGRILVFECPACRKEFKIRIAGGNIPKEPDEAEKPLASVTVIENAFHFKQVIPLRTGENVIGRHVNGTKANAAIKTVDPSVDTTHCIITLKADRNGSPVATLRDGPSNTGTFWHDHLLGLKESVRLTDGDIITLGATTLIFNQPYEQET
;
A
#
# COMPACT_ATOMS: atom_id res chain seq x y z
N MET A 1 -5.01 -0.98 -19.62
CA MET A 1 -4.50 0.39 -19.33
C MET A 1 -3.73 0.39 -18.02
N LYS A 2 -2.41 0.46 -18.11
CA LYS A 2 -1.49 0.64 -16.98
C LYS A 2 -0.89 2.05 -17.01
N ARG A 3 -0.35 2.48 -15.87
CA ARG A 3 0.26 3.80 -15.69
C ARG A 3 1.69 3.66 -15.17
N ILE A 4 2.59 4.50 -15.66
CA ILE A 4 4.01 4.57 -15.28
C ILE A 4 4.37 6.03 -15.00
N ARG A 5 5.41 6.29 -14.21
CA ARG A 5 5.96 7.64 -14.02
C ARG A 5 7.25 7.83 -14.78
N CYS A 6 7.47 9.04 -15.30
CA CYS A 6 8.73 9.40 -15.90
C CYS A 6 9.85 9.41 -14.84
N PRO A 7 10.97 8.70 -15.04
CA PRO A 7 12.07 8.66 -14.07
C PRO A 7 12.81 10.00 -13.89
N LYS A 8 12.53 11.00 -14.73
CA LYS A 8 13.17 12.34 -14.68
C LYS A 8 12.31 13.41 -14.02
N CYS A 9 11.02 13.46 -14.34
CA CYS A 9 10.13 14.54 -13.90
C CYS A 9 8.85 14.05 -13.21
N ASP A 10 8.74 12.74 -13.01
CA ASP A 10 7.62 12.07 -12.35
C ASP A 10 6.25 12.21 -13.04
N GLU A 11 6.22 12.77 -14.26
CA GLU A 11 5.01 12.88 -15.08
C GLU A 11 4.34 11.51 -15.28
N PRO A 12 3.03 11.38 -15.00
CA PRO A 12 2.29 10.14 -15.22
C PRO A 12 2.04 9.90 -16.72
N ILE A 13 2.35 8.69 -17.18
CA ILE A 13 2.15 8.25 -18.56
C ILE A 13 1.26 7.01 -18.55
N THR A 14 0.14 7.07 -19.27
CA THR A 14 -0.78 5.96 -19.48
C THR A 14 -0.41 5.18 -20.72
N PHE A 15 -0.45 3.85 -20.64
CA PHE A 15 -0.28 2.98 -21.80
C PHE A 15 -1.21 1.77 -21.70
N ASP A 16 -1.59 1.18 -22.83
CA ASP A 16 -2.35 -0.06 -22.81
C ASP A 16 -1.41 -1.27 -22.82
N ASP A 17 -1.36 -1.98 -21.71
CA ASP A 17 -0.49 -3.14 -21.53
C ASP A 17 -0.96 -4.37 -22.32
N LYS A 18 -2.26 -4.41 -22.69
CA LYS A 18 -2.81 -5.46 -23.54
C LYS A 18 -2.23 -5.47 -24.96
N LEU A 19 -1.66 -4.34 -25.40
CA LEU A 19 -1.02 -4.22 -26.72
C LEU A 19 0.39 -4.82 -26.78
N TYR A 20 0.96 -5.24 -25.64
CA TYR A 20 2.38 -5.65 -25.57
C TYR A 20 2.56 -7.01 -24.92
N ALA A 21 3.38 -7.86 -25.54
CA ALA A 21 3.72 -9.16 -24.99
C ALA A 21 4.55 -9.04 -23.69
N PRO A 22 4.25 -9.85 -22.65
CA PRO A 22 5.05 -10.02 -21.45
C PRO A 22 6.56 -10.15 -21.73
N GLY A 23 7.40 -9.48 -20.93
CA GLY A 23 8.85 -9.63 -21.00
C GLY A 23 9.56 -8.71 -22.00
N ARG A 24 8.83 -7.96 -22.84
CA ARG A 24 9.40 -6.97 -23.74
C ARG A 24 9.87 -5.71 -23.00
N ILE A 25 10.97 -5.14 -23.50
CA ILE A 25 11.44 -3.82 -23.12
C ILE A 25 10.76 -2.82 -24.04
N LEU A 26 9.93 -1.95 -23.48
CA LEU A 26 9.31 -0.83 -24.18
C LEU A 26 10.15 0.43 -23.95
N VAL A 27 10.24 1.26 -24.99
CA VAL A 27 10.85 2.59 -24.93
C VAL A 27 9.72 3.60 -24.87
N PHE A 28 9.74 4.46 -23.85
CA PHE A 28 8.78 5.55 -23.67
C PHE A 28 9.50 6.89 -23.75
N GLU A 29 8.86 7.87 -24.36
CA GLU A 29 9.25 9.28 -24.27
C GLU A 29 8.29 10.01 -23.35
N CYS A 30 8.83 10.75 -22.39
CA CYS A 30 8.00 11.58 -21.51
C CYS A 30 7.50 12.83 -22.26
N PRO A 31 6.18 13.10 -22.28
CA PRO A 31 5.63 14.26 -22.99
C PRO A 31 6.05 15.59 -22.35
N ALA A 32 6.28 15.62 -21.04
CA ALA A 32 6.66 16.84 -20.32
C ALA A 32 8.15 17.21 -20.48
N CYS A 33 9.05 16.24 -20.36
CA CYS A 33 10.50 16.51 -20.32
C CYS A 33 11.29 15.94 -21.51
N ARG A 34 10.61 15.29 -22.47
CA ARG A 34 11.17 14.62 -23.67
C ARG A 34 12.27 13.62 -23.37
N LYS A 35 12.29 13.09 -22.15
CA LYS A 35 13.27 12.07 -21.77
C LYS A 35 12.79 10.72 -22.26
N GLU A 36 13.64 10.05 -23.04
CA GLU A 36 13.46 8.64 -23.36
C GLU A 36 13.93 7.75 -22.20
N PHE A 37 13.14 6.74 -21.89
CA PHE A 37 13.46 5.74 -20.88
C PHE A 37 12.87 4.37 -21.25
N LYS A 38 13.47 3.32 -20.71
CA LYS A 38 13.11 1.93 -21.01
C LYS A 38 12.40 1.32 -19.82
N ILE A 39 11.23 0.74 -20.04
CA ILE A 39 10.53 -0.08 -19.05
C ILE A 39 10.44 -1.50 -19.57
N ARG A 40 10.91 -2.46 -18.76
CA ARG A 40 10.61 -3.86 -18.98
C ARG A 40 9.22 -4.12 -18.44
N ILE A 41 8.28 -4.51 -19.30
CA ILE A 41 7.02 -5.06 -18.82
C ILE A 41 7.35 -6.43 -18.23
N ALA A 42 7.49 -6.48 -16.90
CA ALA A 42 7.46 -7.74 -16.20
C ALA A 42 6.13 -8.38 -16.56
N GLY A 43 6.19 -9.49 -17.31
CA GLY A 43 5.05 -10.38 -17.47
C GLY A 43 4.51 -10.65 -16.08
N GLY A 44 3.22 -10.36 -15.87
CA GLY A 44 2.60 -10.21 -14.56
C GLY A 44 3.34 -10.99 -13.49
N ASN A 45 4.23 -10.31 -12.77
CA ASN A 45 4.65 -10.82 -11.48
C ASN A 45 3.42 -10.60 -10.61
N ILE A 46 2.47 -11.53 -10.72
CA ILE A 46 1.80 -12.06 -9.54
C ILE A 46 2.98 -12.29 -8.60
N PRO A 47 3.11 -11.51 -7.50
CA PRO A 47 4.11 -11.84 -6.50
C PRO A 47 3.91 -13.33 -6.24
N LYS A 48 4.95 -14.14 -6.44
CA LYS A 48 4.90 -15.56 -6.07
C LYS A 48 4.23 -15.58 -4.71
N GLU A 49 3.02 -16.13 -4.65
CA GLU A 49 2.35 -16.35 -3.38
C GLU A 49 3.38 -17.11 -2.55
N PRO A 50 3.80 -16.57 -1.40
CA PRO A 50 4.54 -17.40 -0.46
C PRO A 50 3.64 -18.61 -0.22
N ASP A 51 4.18 -19.80 -0.48
CA ASP A 51 3.57 -21.08 -0.16
C ASP A 51 2.86 -20.96 1.22
N GLU A 52 1.57 -21.30 1.25
CA GLU A 52 0.69 -21.32 2.44
C GLU A 52 0.39 -19.99 3.14
N ALA A 53 0.51 -18.82 2.49
CA ALA A 53 0.08 -17.56 3.10
C ALA A 53 -1.45 -17.57 3.36
N GLU A 54 -1.86 -17.49 4.64
CA GLU A 54 -3.27 -17.37 5.06
C GLU A 54 -4.03 -16.34 4.20
N LYS A 55 -5.28 -16.68 3.87
CA LYS A 55 -6.16 -15.82 3.06
C LYS A 55 -6.29 -14.44 3.71
N PRO A 56 -6.22 -13.34 2.94
CA PRO A 56 -6.47 -12.01 3.47
C PRO A 56 -7.88 -11.92 4.05
N LEU A 57 -8.00 -11.27 5.21
CA LEU A 57 -9.28 -11.07 5.91
C LEU A 57 -9.81 -9.64 5.76
N ALA A 58 -8.91 -8.70 5.51
CA ALA A 58 -9.19 -7.29 5.29
C ALA A 58 -8.19 -6.70 4.28
N SER A 59 -8.36 -5.44 3.90
CA SER A 59 -7.36 -4.67 3.15
C SER A 59 -7.28 -3.23 3.65
N VAL A 60 -6.22 -2.55 3.26
CA VAL A 60 -6.20 -1.09 3.26
C VAL A 60 -6.08 -0.56 1.83
N THR A 61 -6.97 0.34 1.48
CA THR A 61 -6.89 1.11 0.24
C THR A 61 -6.10 2.37 0.50
N VAL A 62 -4.91 2.45 -0.08
CA VAL A 62 -4.08 3.65 -0.10
C VAL A 62 -4.62 4.61 -1.16
N ILE A 63 -5.02 5.81 -0.74
CA ILE A 63 -5.57 6.83 -1.63
C ILE A 63 -4.45 7.52 -2.40
N GLU A 64 -4.62 7.64 -3.71
CA GLU A 64 -3.65 8.28 -4.61
C GLU A 64 -3.39 9.74 -4.19
N ASN A 65 -2.11 10.12 -4.21
CA ASN A 65 -1.67 11.50 -3.99
C ASN A 65 -0.43 11.82 -4.83
N ALA A 66 0.22 12.95 -4.55
CA ALA A 66 1.41 13.38 -5.28
C ALA A 66 2.59 12.38 -5.17
N PHE A 67 2.68 11.62 -4.08
CA PHE A 67 3.82 10.74 -3.75
C PHE A 67 3.62 9.28 -4.18
N HIS A 68 2.40 8.86 -4.52
CA HIS A 68 2.10 7.49 -4.92
C HIS A 68 0.75 7.35 -5.62
N PHE A 69 0.59 6.26 -6.37
CA PHE A 69 -0.70 5.87 -6.95
C PHE A 69 -1.54 5.07 -5.96
N LYS A 70 -2.84 4.91 -6.27
CA LYS A 70 -3.75 4.02 -5.54
C LYS A 70 -3.11 2.63 -5.40
N GLN A 71 -3.14 2.08 -4.19
CA GLN A 71 -2.68 0.73 -3.88
C GLN A 71 -3.71 0.05 -2.98
N VAL A 72 -3.94 -1.24 -3.19
CA VAL A 72 -4.72 -2.05 -2.26
C VAL A 72 -3.78 -3.06 -1.62
N ILE A 73 -3.64 -3.00 -0.30
CA ILE A 73 -2.72 -3.85 0.45
C ILE A 73 -3.56 -4.88 1.24
N PRO A 74 -3.43 -6.18 0.93
CA PRO A 74 -4.15 -7.22 1.66
C PRO A 74 -3.57 -7.41 3.06
N LEU A 75 -4.45 -7.57 4.06
CA LEU A 75 -4.10 -7.78 5.46
C LEU A 75 -4.46 -9.21 5.88
N ARG A 76 -3.57 -9.84 6.64
CA ARG A 76 -3.69 -11.23 7.13
C ARG A 76 -3.77 -11.30 8.64
N THR A 77 -4.13 -12.47 9.18
CA THR A 77 -4.11 -12.71 10.62
C THR A 77 -2.75 -12.36 11.22
N GLY A 78 -2.76 -11.84 12.45
CA GLY A 78 -1.56 -11.39 13.15
C GLY A 78 -1.25 -9.92 12.88
N GLU A 79 0.02 -9.55 13.04
CA GLU A 79 0.48 -8.16 12.89
C GLU A 79 0.80 -7.83 11.42
N ASN A 80 0.13 -6.81 10.89
CA ASN A 80 0.42 -6.21 9.59
C ASN A 80 1.13 -4.89 9.85
N VAL A 81 2.43 -4.87 9.60
CA VAL A 81 3.29 -3.71 9.78
C VAL A 81 3.24 -2.86 8.52
N ILE A 82 2.64 -1.68 8.65
CA ILE A 82 2.43 -0.74 7.56
C ILE A 82 3.46 0.38 7.66
N GLY A 83 4.04 0.72 6.52
CA GLY A 83 5.05 1.76 6.39
C GLY A 83 5.57 1.85 4.98
N ARG A 84 6.53 2.72 4.73
CA ARG A 84 7.16 2.88 3.43
C ARG A 84 8.00 1.66 3.05
N HIS A 85 7.83 1.19 1.82
CA HIS A 85 8.61 0.09 1.26
C HIS A 85 10.09 0.49 1.09
N VAL A 86 10.97 -0.18 1.84
CA VAL A 86 12.43 -0.10 1.68
C VAL A 86 13.01 -1.50 1.74
N ASN A 87 13.93 -1.82 0.83
CA ASN A 87 14.60 -3.13 0.79
C ASN A 87 15.25 -3.44 2.15
N GLY A 88 14.95 -4.61 2.71
CA GLY A 88 15.49 -5.06 4.00
C GLY A 88 14.74 -4.59 5.25
N THR A 89 13.61 -3.89 5.11
CA THR A 89 12.75 -3.52 6.25
C THR A 89 11.74 -4.61 6.61
N LYS A 90 11.19 -4.51 7.84
CA LYS A 90 10.26 -5.51 8.41
C LYS A 90 8.79 -5.31 8.00
N ALA A 91 8.45 -4.25 7.27
CA ALA A 91 7.08 -3.98 6.86
C ALA A 91 6.58 -5.08 5.90
N ASN A 92 5.59 -5.87 6.35
CA ASN A 92 4.96 -6.92 5.55
C ASN A 92 3.72 -6.40 4.77
N ALA A 93 3.22 -5.22 5.13
CA ALA A 93 2.13 -4.51 4.47
C ALA A 93 2.62 -3.12 3.99
N ALA A 94 3.72 -3.12 3.24
CA ALA A 94 4.43 -1.90 2.86
C ALA A 94 3.75 -1.12 1.71
N ILE A 95 3.78 0.21 1.81
CA ILE A 95 3.29 1.16 0.82
C ILE A 95 4.46 1.55 -0.10
N LYS A 96 4.26 1.45 -1.43
CA LYS A 96 5.21 2.03 -2.38
C LYS A 96 4.94 3.53 -2.47
N THR A 97 5.76 4.32 -1.80
CA THR A 97 5.62 5.78 -1.70
C THR A 97 6.99 6.44 -1.63
N VAL A 98 7.10 7.63 -2.21
CA VAL A 98 8.26 8.53 -2.02
C VAL A 98 8.00 9.61 -0.97
N ASP A 99 6.88 9.52 -0.25
CA ASP A 99 6.52 10.43 0.84
C ASP A 99 7.57 10.33 1.97
N PRO A 100 8.28 11.43 2.30
CA PRO A 100 9.27 11.44 3.37
C PRO A 100 8.64 11.36 4.76
N SER A 101 7.34 11.65 4.90
CA SER A 101 6.64 11.64 6.18
C SER A 101 6.14 10.26 6.62
N VAL A 102 6.22 9.25 5.73
CA VAL A 102 5.87 7.87 6.03
C VAL A 102 7.11 7.08 6.42
N ASP A 103 7.14 6.63 7.66
CA ASP A 103 8.21 5.81 8.22
C ASP A 103 8.18 4.38 7.67
N THR A 104 9.30 3.67 7.77
CA THR A 104 9.40 2.26 7.34
C THR A 104 8.59 1.31 8.24
N THR A 105 8.30 1.72 9.46
CA THR A 105 7.35 1.09 10.39
C THR A 105 6.58 2.25 10.98
N HIS A 106 5.36 2.48 10.52
CA HIS A 106 4.61 3.69 10.85
C HIS A 106 3.38 3.37 11.68
N CYS A 107 2.64 2.33 11.30
CA CYS A 107 1.56 1.80 12.12
C CYS A 107 1.48 0.29 12.00
N ILE A 108 0.73 -0.33 12.90
CA ILE A 108 0.51 -1.78 12.93
C ILE A 108 -0.98 -2.03 13.03
N ILE A 109 -1.51 -2.78 12.06
CA ILE A 109 -2.87 -3.31 12.10
C ILE A 109 -2.80 -4.78 12.49
N THR A 110 -3.41 -5.12 13.63
CA THR A 110 -3.49 -6.50 14.11
C THR A 110 -4.87 -7.08 13.84
N LEU A 111 -4.91 -8.19 13.10
CA LEU A 111 -6.12 -8.98 12.84
C LEU A 111 -6.13 -10.24 13.70
N LYS A 112 -7.19 -10.43 14.49
CA LYS A 112 -7.40 -11.62 15.33
C LYS A 112 -8.84 -12.08 15.27
N ALA A 113 -9.09 -13.37 15.44
CA ALA A 113 -10.45 -13.86 15.66
C ALA A 113 -10.91 -13.53 17.08
N ASP A 114 -12.15 -13.08 17.24
CA ASP A 114 -12.80 -13.02 18.55
C ASP A 114 -13.26 -14.41 19.02
N ARG A 115 -13.91 -14.45 20.19
CA ARG A 115 -14.45 -15.69 20.78
C ARG A 115 -15.49 -16.38 19.89
N ASN A 116 -16.11 -15.66 18.96
CA ASN A 116 -17.13 -16.15 18.04
C ASN A 116 -16.53 -16.48 16.66
N GLY A 117 -15.21 -16.34 16.48
CA GLY A 117 -14.53 -16.57 15.20
C GLY A 117 -14.59 -15.39 14.22
N SER A 118 -15.15 -14.24 14.61
CA SER A 118 -15.22 -13.06 13.75
C SER A 118 -13.90 -12.26 13.77
N PRO A 119 -13.42 -11.76 12.62
CA PRO A 119 -12.19 -10.99 12.57
C PRO A 119 -12.35 -9.62 13.25
N VAL A 120 -11.45 -9.33 14.19
CA VAL A 120 -11.31 -8.05 14.88
C VAL A 120 -10.00 -7.42 14.45
N ALA A 121 -10.10 -6.18 13.96
CA ALA A 121 -8.98 -5.36 13.58
C ALA A 121 -8.68 -4.31 14.66
N THR A 122 -7.42 -4.14 15.00
CA THR A 122 -6.95 -3.07 15.89
C THR A 122 -5.79 -2.33 15.27
N LEU A 123 -5.77 -1.01 15.42
CA LEU A 123 -4.72 -0.12 14.95
C LEU A 123 -3.92 0.41 16.14
N ARG A 124 -2.60 0.45 16.00
CA ARG A 124 -1.69 1.17 16.91
C ARG A 124 -0.59 1.87 16.12
N ASP A 125 -0.01 2.89 16.73
CA ASP A 125 1.18 3.56 16.20
C ASP A 125 2.43 2.64 16.23
N GLY A 126 3.26 2.76 15.19
CA GLY A 126 4.46 1.98 14.91
C GLY A 126 5.75 2.72 15.26
N PRO A 127 5.85 3.27 16.48
CA PRO A 127 6.61 4.50 16.81
C PRO A 127 6.93 5.44 15.63
N SER A 128 5.90 6.00 15.01
CA SER A 128 6.07 6.92 13.88
C SER A 128 6.61 8.29 14.31
N ASN A 129 7.33 8.96 13.40
CA ASN A 129 7.84 10.30 13.60
C ASN A 129 6.78 11.38 13.39
N THR A 130 5.82 11.14 12.49
CA THR A 130 4.77 12.12 12.13
C THR A 130 3.39 11.79 12.72
N GLY A 131 3.27 10.68 13.45
CA GLY A 131 2.05 10.26 14.12
C GLY A 131 1.12 9.45 13.23
N THR A 132 0.47 8.46 13.83
CA THR A 132 -0.65 7.73 13.22
C THR A 132 -1.98 8.32 13.69
N PHE A 133 -2.82 8.75 12.75
CA PHE A 133 -4.15 9.27 13.05
C PHE A 133 -5.22 8.25 12.68
N TRP A 134 -6.19 8.04 13.57
CA TRP A 134 -7.47 7.37 13.30
C TRP A 134 -8.56 8.44 13.23
N HIS A 135 -9.14 8.64 12.05
CA HIS A 135 -9.93 9.83 11.72
C HIS A 135 -9.13 11.11 12.02
N ASP A 136 -9.58 11.91 12.98
CA ASP A 136 -8.94 13.14 13.46
C ASP A 136 -8.14 12.93 14.76
N HIS A 137 -8.11 11.72 15.32
CA HIS A 137 -7.47 11.41 16.59
C HIS A 137 -6.05 10.86 16.41
N LEU A 138 -5.06 11.56 16.98
CA LEU A 138 -3.67 11.11 17.05
C LEU A 138 -3.53 10.01 18.10
N LEU A 139 -3.08 8.83 17.69
CA LEU A 139 -2.85 7.72 18.61
C LEU A 139 -1.65 8.01 19.53
N GLY A 140 -1.90 7.93 20.83
CA GLY A 140 -0.89 8.06 21.86
C GLY A 140 0.00 6.83 22.05
N LEU A 141 1.00 6.95 22.91
CA LEU A 141 1.92 5.86 23.23
C LEU A 141 1.15 4.67 23.82
N LYS A 142 1.27 3.49 23.17
CA LYS A 142 0.57 2.24 23.52
C LYS A 142 -0.96 2.31 23.37
N GLU A 143 -1.51 3.39 22.83
CA GLU A 143 -2.92 3.45 22.51
C GLU A 143 -3.24 2.47 21.38
N SER A 144 -4.42 1.86 21.44
CA SER A 144 -4.91 1.00 20.38
C SER A 144 -6.40 1.20 20.21
N VAL A 145 -6.83 1.37 18.96
CA VAL A 145 -8.24 1.57 18.59
C VAL A 145 -8.72 0.37 17.79
N ARG A 146 -10.01 0.04 17.92
CA ARG A 146 -10.64 -0.99 17.10
C ARG A 146 -11.06 -0.36 15.77
N LEU A 147 -10.70 -1.01 14.66
CA LEU A 147 -11.09 -0.55 13.34
C LEU A 147 -12.44 -1.13 12.93
N THR A 148 -13.21 -0.33 12.20
CA THR A 148 -14.42 -0.72 11.46
C THR A 148 -14.27 -0.43 9.98
N ASP A 149 -15.04 -1.13 9.14
CA ASP A 149 -15.05 -0.91 7.70
C ASP A 149 -15.28 0.57 7.36
N GLY A 150 -14.48 1.10 6.44
CA GLY A 150 -14.50 2.51 6.05
C GLY A 150 -13.69 3.45 6.96
N ASP A 151 -13.07 2.96 8.03
CA ASP A 151 -12.24 3.80 8.89
C ASP A 151 -11.08 4.43 8.12
N ILE A 152 -10.84 5.70 8.40
CA ILE A 152 -9.80 6.50 7.78
C ILE A 152 -8.58 6.51 8.68
N ILE A 153 -7.43 6.22 8.10
CA ILE A 153 -6.14 6.26 8.78
C ILE A 153 -5.23 7.19 8.01
N THR A 154 -4.57 8.13 8.70
CA THR A 154 -3.64 9.06 8.07
C THR A 154 -2.22 8.86 8.63
N LEU A 155 -1.27 8.71 7.70
CA LEU A 155 0.17 8.54 7.95
C LEU A 155 0.90 9.66 7.20
N GLY A 156 1.27 10.74 7.87
CA GLY A 156 1.84 11.91 7.20
C GLY A 156 0.90 12.47 6.12
N ALA A 157 1.33 12.52 4.85
CA ALA A 157 0.48 12.96 3.73
C ALA A 157 -0.32 11.81 3.06
N THR A 158 -0.22 10.59 3.58
CA THR A 158 -0.86 9.40 3.01
C THR A 158 -2.12 9.03 3.77
N THR A 159 -3.23 8.90 3.04
CA THR A 159 -4.52 8.45 3.58
C THR A 159 -4.79 7.00 3.20
N LEU A 160 -5.24 6.21 4.17
CA LEU A 160 -5.67 4.83 4.02
C LEU A 160 -7.15 4.73 4.39
N ILE A 161 -7.88 3.88 3.67
CA ILE A 161 -9.21 3.41 4.05
C ILE A 161 -9.08 1.95 4.45
N PHE A 162 -9.51 1.60 5.65
CA PHE A 162 -9.60 0.20 6.08
C PHE A 162 -10.85 -0.46 5.51
N ASN A 163 -10.70 -1.65 4.94
CA ASN A 163 -11.78 -2.39 4.29
C ASN A 163 -11.94 -3.78 4.92
N GLN A 164 -13.14 -4.08 5.43
CA GLN A 164 -13.48 -5.38 5.99
C GLN A 164 -14.97 -5.73 5.71
N PRO A 165 -15.28 -6.86 5.06
CA PRO A 165 -14.39 -7.95 4.68
C PRO A 165 -13.46 -7.62 3.51
N TYR A 166 -12.43 -8.44 3.29
CA TYR A 166 -11.59 -8.31 2.10
C TYR A 166 -12.40 -8.57 0.82
N GLU A 167 -12.56 -7.52 0.01
CA GLU A 167 -13.15 -7.62 -1.33
C GLU A 167 -12.03 -7.52 -2.38
N GLN A 168 -11.88 -8.55 -3.22
CA GLN A 168 -10.99 -8.47 -4.38
C GLN A 168 -11.69 -7.64 -5.46
N GLU A 169 -11.22 -6.40 -5.71
CA GLU A 169 -11.62 -5.64 -6.90
C GLU A 169 -11.33 -6.51 -8.15
N THR A 170 -12.39 -6.89 -8.87
CA THR A 170 -12.36 -7.81 -10.03
C THR A 170 -11.97 -7.08 -11.32
#